data_AF-A0A5Y1YHG6-F1
#
_entry.id   AF-A0A5Y1YHG6-F1
#
_cell.length_a   1.000
_cell.length_b   1.000
_cell.length_c   1.000
_cell.angle_alpha   90.00
_cell.angle_beta   90.00
_cell.angle_gamma   90.00
#
_symmetry.space_group_name_H-M   'P 1'
#
loop_
_entity.id
_entity.type
_entity.pdbx_description
1 polymer ?
#
loop_
_entity_poly.entity_id
_entity_poly.type
_entity_poly.pdbx_seq_one_letter_code
_entity_poly.pdbx_strand_id
1 'polypeptide(L)' 'VLGLLRLPDGKSPPLGAMVTSAHSGKTLGMVGDSGRVYLTGVSDEDHRLIVSWDTKKQCHLMLPETLTMSDGPLLLPCK' A
#
# COMPACT_ATOMS: atom_id res chain seq x y z
N VAL A 1 0.15 1.04 10.16
CA VAL A 1 1.35 1.52 9.44
C VAL A 1 0.98 2.71 8.57
N LEU A 2 1.67 3.84 8.69
CA LEU A 2 1.49 4.97 7.78
C LEU A 2 2.47 4.81 6.60
N GLY A 3 1.97 4.92 5.37
CA GLY A 3 2.77 4.80 4.15
C GLY A 3 2.52 5.93 3.16
N LEU A 4 3.45 6.07 2.22
CA LEU A 4 3.38 6.96 1.07
C LEU A 4 3.62 6.14 -0.20
N LEU A 5 2.57 5.93 -1.00
CA LEU A 5 2.65 5.19 -2.25
C LEU A 5 3.17 6.07 -3.38
N ARG A 6 4.06 5.50 -4.18
CA ARG A 6 4.61 6.13 -5.38
C ARG A 6 4.63 5.14 -6.54
N LEU A 7 4.07 5.56 -7.68
CA LEU A 7 4.17 4.86 -8.95
C LEU A 7 5.59 5.00 -9.53
N PRO A 8 5.98 4.20 -10.54
CA PRO A 8 7.32 4.26 -11.12
C PRO A 8 7.65 5.61 -11.76
N ASP A 9 6.63 6.35 -12.21
CA ASP A 9 6.76 7.71 -12.75
C ASP A 9 6.82 8.81 -11.67
N GLY A 10 6.87 8.42 -10.39
CA GLY A 10 6.92 9.32 -9.24
C GLY A 10 5.56 9.91 -8.83
N LYS A 11 4.48 9.63 -9.58
CA LYS A 11 3.14 10.10 -9.22
C LYS A 11 2.52 9.28 -8.09
N SER A 12 1.42 9.79 -7.55
CA SER A 12 0.60 9.09 -6.56
C SER A 12 -0.45 8.24 -7.26
N PRO A 13 -0.80 7.05 -6.73
CA PRO A 13 -2.06 6.40 -7.08
C PRO A 13 -3.25 7.33 -6.76
N PRO A 14 -4.40 7.15 -7.43
CA PRO A 14 -5.56 8.00 -7.21
C PRO A 14 -6.15 7.80 -5.81
N LEU A 15 -6.81 8.84 -5.30
CA LEU A 15 -7.63 8.75 -4.10
C LEU A 15 -8.70 7.67 -4.28
N GLY A 16 -8.90 6.84 -3.24
CA GLY A 16 -9.84 5.72 -3.27
C GLY A 16 -9.24 4.41 -3.77
N ALA A 17 -8.00 4.40 -4.28
CA ALA A 17 -7.35 3.14 -4.64
C ALA A 17 -7.25 2.20 -3.43
N MET A 18 -7.52 0.92 -3.62
CA MET A 18 -7.58 -0.07 -2.56
C MET A 18 -6.27 -0.81 -2.44
N VAL A 19 -5.81 -1.02 -1.20
CA VAL A 19 -4.64 -1.83 -0.90
C VAL A 19 -5.10 -3.11 -0.23
N THR A 20 -4.86 -4.25 -0.87
CA THR A 20 -5.26 -5.57 -0.39
C THR A 20 -4.05 -6.46 -0.17
N SER A 21 -4.16 -7.38 0.80
CA SER A 21 -3.20 -8.46 0.98
C SER A 21 -3.21 -9.38 -0.25
N ALA A 22 -2.04 -9.66 -0.82
CA ALA A 22 -1.93 -10.69 -1.85
C ALA A 22 -2.10 -12.11 -1.27
N HIS A 23 -1.86 -12.28 0.04
CA HIS A 23 -1.98 -13.55 0.74
C HIS A 23 -3.43 -13.87 1.10
N SER A 24 -4.10 -12.97 1.83
CA SER A 24 -5.44 -13.21 2.37
C SER A 24 -6.57 -12.56 1.58
N GLY A 25 -6.26 -11.66 0.64
CA GLY A 25 -7.26 -10.88 -0.10
C GLY A 25 -7.95 -9.78 0.72
N LYS A 26 -7.64 -9.66 2.02
CA LYS A 26 -8.23 -8.65 2.91
C LYS A 26 -7.82 -7.25 2.47
N THR A 27 -8.76 -6.30 2.53
CA THR A 27 -8.45 -4.87 2.39
C THR A 27 -7.74 -4.39 3.63
N LEU A 28 -6.51 -3.90 3.45
CA LEU A 28 -5.67 -3.38 4.53
C LEU A 28 -5.70 -1.86 4.60
N GLY A 29 -6.11 -1.17 3.53
CA GLY A 29 -6.21 0.28 3.54
C GLY A 29 -6.69 0.88 2.22
N MET A 30 -6.92 2.18 2.24
CA MET A 30 -7.29 3.00 1.08
C MET A 30 -6.29 4.12 0.89
N VAL A 31 -5.94 4.40 -0.35
CA VAL A 31 -5.10 5.55 -0.72
C VAL A 31 -5.92 6.83 -0.54
N GLY A 32 -5.43 7.72 0.31
CA GLY A 32 -5.91 9.08 0.48
C GLY A 32 -5.08 10.09 -0.32
N ASP A 33 -5.15 11.35 0.07
CA ASP A 33 -4.51 12.45 -0.65
C ASP A 33 -3.00 12.25 -0.83
N SER A 34 -2.51 12.63 -2.02
CA SER A 34 -1.09 12.58 -2.40
C SER A 34 -0.43 11.21 -2.21
N GLY A 35 -1.19 10.12 -2.31
CA GLY A 35 -0.69 8.75 -2.20
C GLY A 35 -0.49 8.26 -0.77
N ARG A 36 -0.98 8.98 0.25
CA ARG A 36 -0.88 8.53 1.65
C ARG A 36 -1.81 7.34 1.89
N VAL A 37 -1.37 6.39 2.71
CA VAL A 37 -2.20 5.25 3.11
C VAL A 37 -1.99 4.95 4.59
N TYR A 38 -3.07 4.58 5.27
CA TYR A 38 -2.99 3.92 6.57
C TYR A 38 -3.33 2.44 6.36
N LEU A 39 -2.33 1.58 6.58
CA LEU A 39 -2.51 0.14 6.54
C LEU A 39 -2.84 -0.37 7.95
N THR A 40 -3.94 -1.09 8.07
CA THR A 40 -4.44 -1.69 9.32
C THR A 40 -4.61 -3.19 9.15
N GLY A 41 -4.49 -3.93 10.26
CA GLY A 41 -4.66 -5.39 10.25
C GLY A 41 -3.61 -6.16 9.45
N VAL A 42 -2.46 -5.55 9.16
CA VAL A 42 -1.31 -6.19 8.50
C VAL A 42 -0.78 -7.31 9.39
N SER A 43 -0.63 -8.52 8.84
CA SER A 43 0.03 -9.65 9.50
C SER A 43 1.44 -9.88 8.97
N ASP A 44 2.20 -10.75 9.64
CA ASP A 44 3.54 -11.14 9.20
C ASP A 44 3.54 -11.83 7.83
N GLU A 45 2.41 -12.39 7.39
CA GLU A 45 2.26 -13.04 6.08
C GLU A 45 2.03 -12.04 4.93
N ASP A 46 1.72 -10.77 5.24
CA ASP A 46 1.34 -9.73 4.28
C ASP A 46 2.55 -9.06 3.61
N HIS A 47 3.58 -9.82 3.23
CA HIS A 47 4.78 -9.30 2.59
C HIS A 47 4.50 -8.61 1.25
N ARG A 48 3.47 -9.04 0.51
CA ARG A 48 3.09 -8.50 -0.79
C ARG A 48 1.67 -7.97 -0.74
N LEU A 49 1.50 -6.70 -1.12
CA LEU A 49 0.19 -6.07 -1.25
C LEU A 49 -0.11 -5.77 -2.72
N ILE A 50 -1.39 -5.72 -3.06
CA ILE A 50 -1.91 -5.37 -4.38
C ILE A 50 -2.63 -4.03 -4.25
N VAL A 51 -2.33 -3.12 -5.17
CA VAL A 51 -3.03 -1.83 -5.27
C VAL A 51 -3.94 -1.87 -6.49
N SER A 52 -5.21 -1.57 -6.29
CA SER A 52 -6.23 -1.61 -7.33
C SER A 52 -7.07 -0.34 -7.38
N TRP A 53 -7.41 0.07 -8.61
CA TRP A 53 -8.40 1.11 -8.91
C TRP A 53 -8.97 0.85 -10.31
N ASP A 54 -10.07 1.51 -10.66
CA ASP A 54 -10.82 1.24 -11.91
C ASP A 54 -11.10 -0.26 -12.11
N THR A 55 -11.47 -0.93 -11.02
CA THR A 55 -11.74 -2.39 -10.96
C THR A 55 -10.61 -3.30 -11.44
N LYS A 56 -9.38 -2.77 -11.58
CA LYS A 56 -8.20 -3.50 -12.04
C LYS A 56 -7.10 -3.50 -10.99
N LYS A 57 -6.31 -4.57 -10.97
CA LYS A 57 -5.02 -4.60 -10.27
C LYS A 57 -4.02 -3.81 -11.11
N GLN A 58 -3.36 -2.84 -10.49
CA GLN A 58 -2.57 -1.85 -11.22
C GLN A 58 -1.09 -2.00 -10.90
N CYS A 59 -0.78 -2.22 -9.63
CA CYS A 59 0.57 -2.47 -9.19
C CYS A 59 0.58 -3.29 -7.90
N HIS A 60 1.77 -3.73 -7.51
CA HIS A 60 2.04 -4.40 -6.25
C HIS A 60 3.14 -3.65 -5.49
N LEU A 61 3.14 -3.81 -4.18
CA LEU A 61 4.18 -3.27 -3.31
C LEU A 61 4.63 -4.34 -2.32
N MET A 62 5.87 -4.21 -1.86
CA MET A 62 6.45 -5.09 -0.86
C MET A 62 6.56 -4.36 0.47
N LEU A 63 6.09 -5.00 1.54
CA LEU A 63 6.36 -4.55 2.89
C LEU A 63 7.75 -5.04 3.32
N PRO A 64 8.50 -4.24 4.09
CA PRO A 64 9.73 -4.71 4.71
C PRO A 64 9.42 -5.83 5.72
N GLU A 65 10.39 -6.72 5.96
CA GLU A 65 10.26 -7.82 6.92
C GLU A 65 10.01 -7.33 8.35
N THR A 66 10.48 -6.13 8.68
CA THR A 66 10.24 -5.48 9.96
C THR A 66 9.50 -4.17 9.75
N LEU A 67 8.27 -4.10 10.28
CA LEU A 67 7.47 -2.88 10.30
C LEU A 67 7.75 -2.14 11.61
N THR A 68 8.79 -1.31 11.62
CA THR A 68 9.00 -0.39 12.73
C THR A 68 7.96 0.73 12.65
N MET A 69 7.33 1.05 13.78
CA MET A 69 6.56 2.29 13.91
C MET A 69 7.54 3.45 13.78
N SER A 70 7.76 3.89 12.55
CA SER A 70 8.61 5.03 12.24
C SER A 70 7.86 6.32 12.56
N ASP A 71 8.57 7.39 12.95
CA ASP A 71 8.01 8.73 13.20
C ASP A 71 7.41 9.40 11.94
N GLY A 72 7.33 8.69 10.82
CA GLY A 72 6.86 9.20 9.53
C GLY A 72 6.38 8.12 8.57
N PRO A 73 5.85 8.53 7.40
CA PRO A 73 5.34 7.61 6.39
C PRO A 73 6.45 6.76 5.77
N LEU A 74 6.24 5.45 5.74
CA LEU A 74 7.08 4.51 4.99
C LEU A 74 6.89 4.74 3.49
N LEU A 75 7.98 4.92 2.74
CA LEU A 75 7.88 4.96 1.28
C LEU A 75 7.53 3.57 0.75
N LEU A 76 6.44 3.48 -0.03
CA LEU A 76 5.93 2.23 -0.60
C LEU A 76 5.93 2.32 -2.13
N PRO A 77 7.02 1.91 -2.80
CA PRO A 77 7.07 1.88 -4.26
C PRO A 77 6.05 0.88 -4.81
N CYS A 78 5.21 1.33 -5.73
CA CYS A 78 4.24 0.51 -6.43
C CYS A 78 4.79 0.16 -7.82
N LYS A 79 4.95 -1.13 -8.10
CA LYS A 79 5.51 -1.66 -9.36
C LYS A 79 4.52 -2.52 -10.13
#